data_AF-A0A1I0CU43-F1
#
_entry.id   AF-A0A1I0CU43-F1
#
_cell.length_a   1.000
_cell.length_b   1.000
_cell.length_c   1.000
_cell.angle_alpha   90.00
_cell.angle_beta   90.00
_cell.angle_gamma   90.00
#
_symmetry.space_group_name_H-M   'P 1'
#
loop_
_entity.id
_entity.type
_entity.pdbx_description
1 polymer ?
#
loop_
_entity_poly.entity_id
_entity_poly.type
_entity_poly.pdbx_seq_one_letter_code
_entity_poly.pdbx_strand_id
1 'polypeptide(L)'
;MGRNIDLSNTQQYLEWLKTKLYLDSIAPNAKNRVVKRGEVYKCNLGKGIGSEECKERPCLVIQNDAGNIRSPNVIVAPITHTNSTLPIVVPLANQYDSSGQILLNGNVLLGNIICVSKARLGDYVTKLNSDEMKKVDEAIAVSLDIKRHYDTLKNILDDKLDYIDKLKKKIRNLEEDKSQYVNMFSKFDDLQKELGFEGFDDMIEQIKLRFKK
;
A
#
# COMPACT_ATOMS: atom_id res chain seq x y z
N MET A 1 45.52 3.95 -14.47
CA MET A 1 44.57 3.36 -15.44
C MET A 1 43.74 4.48 -16.04
N GLY A 2 44.07 4.93 -17.26
CA GLY A 2 43.22 5.88 -17.98
C GLY A 2 41.92 5.18 -18.34
N ARG A 3 40.78 5.65 -17.81
CA ARG A 3 39.48 5.18 -18.29
C ARG A 3 39.35 5.67 -19.73
N ASN A 4 39.31 4.75 -20.68
CA ASN A 4 38.99 5.10 -22.06
C ASN A 4 37.51 5.52 -22.09
N ILE A 5 37.27 6.83 -22.11
CA ILE A 5 35.91 7.38 -22.17
C ILE A 5 35.54 7.42 -23.65
N ASP A 6 34.48 6.68 -23.99
CA ASP A 6 33.93 6.68 -25.34
C ASP A 6 33.54 8.10 -25.80
N LEU A 7 33.96 8.45 -27.02
CA LEU A 7 33.72 9.76 -27.61
C LEU A 7 32.22 10.01 -27.82
N SER A 8 31.47 8.98 -28.22
CA SER A 8 30.02 9.08 -28.41
C SER A 8 29.30 9.36 -27.09
N ASN A 9 29.69 8.67 -26.02
CA ASN A 9 29.19 8.95 -24.69
C ASN A 9 29.51 10.40 -24.26
N THR A 10 30.73 10.88 -24.52
CA THR A 10 31.13 12.28 -24.24
C THR A 10 30.23 13.27 -24.99
N GLN A 11 29.99 13.03 -26.28
CA GLN A 11 29.10 13.88 -27.09
C GLN A 11 27.67 13.91 -26.52
N GLN A 12 27.12 12.78 -26.09
CA GLN A 12 25.79 12.71 -25.48
C GLN A 12 25.71 13.55 -24.19
N TYR A 13 26.76 13.55 -23.37
CA TYR A 13 26.81 14.39 -22.17
C TYR A 13 26.91 15.89 -22.50
N LEU A 14 27.65 16.27 -23.55
CA LEU A 14 27.73 17.65 -24.01
C LEU A 14 26.39 18.16 -24.55
N GLU A 15 25.69 17.36 -25.36
CA GLU A 15 24.33 17.70 -25.82
C GLU A 15 23.34 17.81 -24.66
N TRP A 16 23.48 16.94 -23.65
CA TRP A 16 22.67 17.03 -22.45
C TRP A 16 22.97 18.30 -21.64
N LEU A 17 24.24 18.70 -21.54
CA LEU A 17 24.63 19.96 -20.89
C LEU A 17 24.03 21.17 -21.61
N LYS A 18 24.11 21.21 -22.95
CA LYS A 18 23.46 22.25 -23.76
C LYS A 18 21.95 22.32 -23.47
N THR A 19 21.29 21.17 -23.40
CA THR A 19 19.86 21.09 -23.08
C THR A 19 19.56 21.57 -21.67
N LYS A 20 20.40 21.23 -20.68
CA LYS A 20 20.27 21.74 -19.30
C LYS A 20 20.33 23.25 -19.24
N LEU A 21 21.27 23.89 -19.94
CA LEU A 21 21.41 25.35 -19.99
C LEU A 21 20.14 26.00 -20.58
N TYR A 22 19.58 25.40 -21.63
CA TYR A 22 18.31 25.85 -22.18
C TYR A 22 17.16 25.71 -21.18
N LEU A 23 17.01 24.53 -20.56
CA LEU A 23 15.96 24.27 -19.57
C LEU A 23 16.05 25.21 -18.36
N ASP A 24 17.26 25.54 -17.92
CA ASP A 24 17.51 26.49 -16.85
C ASP A 24 17.07 27.91 -17.25
N SER A 25 17.39 28.33 -18.48
CA SER A 25 16.99 29.66 -19.00
C SER A 25 15.48 29.87 -19.03
N ILE A 26 14.69 28.81 -19.24
CA ILE A 26 13.22 28.88 -19.27
C ILE A 26 12.55 28.56 -17.92
N ALA A 27 13.31 28.08 -16.93
CA ALA A 27 12.79 27.68 -15.62
C ALA A 27 12.02 28.79 -14.86
N PRO A 28 12.46 30.06 -14.88
CA PRO A 28 11.72 31.15 -14.23
C PRO A 28 10.30 31.33 -14.78
N ASN A 29 10.09 31.04 -16.07
CA ASN A 29 8.77 31.11 -16.70
C ASN A 29 7.95 29.85 -16.41
N ALA A 30 8.60 28.68 -16.43
CA ALA A 30 7.93 27.40 -16.21
C ALA A 30 7.47 27.16 -14.76
N LYS A 31 8.04 27.85 -13.76
CA LYS A 31 7.72 27.65 -12.33
C LYS A 31 6.22 27.78 -12.01
N ASN A 32 5.53 28.68 -12.70
CA ASN A 32 4.10 28.98 -12.49
C ASN A 32 3.17 28.09 -13.33
N ARG A 33 3.72 27.15 -14.11
CA ARG A 33 2.92 26.20 -14.89
C ARG A 33 2.00 25.41 -13.95
N VAL A 34 0.72 25.37 -14.29
CA VAL A 34 -0.29 24.57 -13.60
C VAL A 34 -0.15 23.13 -14.06
N VAL A 35 0.03 22.22 -13.11
CA VAL A 35 0.20 20.79 -13.34
C VAL A 35 -0.64 20.06 -12.29
N LYS A 36 -1.37 19.02 -12.67
CA LYS A 36 -2.20 18.25 -11.74
C LYS A 36 -1.78 16.79 -11.67
N ARG A 37 -2.05 16.17 -10.53
CA ARG A 37 -1.84 14.76 -10.29
C ARG A 37 -2.67 13.93 -11.28
N GLY A 38 -2.06 12.87 -11.80
CA GLY A 38 -2.64 11.98 -12.79
C GLY A 38 -2.52 12.47 -14.24
N GLU A 39 -2.07 13.71 -14.47
CA GLU A 39 -1.76 14.18 -15.82
C GLU A 39 -0.44 13.59 -16.31
N VAL A 40 -0.35 13.37 -17.61
CA VAL A 40 0.81 12.84 -18.30
C VAL A 40 1.33 13.89 -19.25
N TYR A 41 2.64 14.15 -19.17
CA TYR A 41 3.33 15.10 -20.02
C TYR A 41 4.52 14.42 -20.69
N LYS A 42 4.88 14.87 -21.88
CA LYS A 42 6.25 14.61 -22.38
C LYS A 42 7.22 15.25 -21.40
N CYS A 43 8.27 14.54 -21.01
CA CYS A 43 9.23 15.01 -20.04
C CYS A 43 10.64 14.67 -20.51
N ASN A 44 11.51 15.68 -20.53
CA ASN A 44 12.90 15.48 -20.90
C ASN A 44 13.71 14.99 -19.69
N LEU A 45 13.94 13.68 -19.59
CA LEU A 45 14.74 13.05 -18.54
C LEU A 45 16.25 13.12 -18.82
N GLY A 46 16.65 13.53 -20.02
CA GLY A 46 18.03 13.84 -20.36
C GLY A 46 18.92 12.60 -20.42
N LYS A 47 20.20 12.74 -20.05
CA LYS A 47 21.14 11.62 -19.93
C LYS A 47 21.31 11.26 -18.45
N GLY A 48 20.91 10.03 -18.10
CA GLY A 48 21.10 9.43 -16.78
C GLY A 48 22.37 8.60 -16.67
N ILE A 49 22.67 8.15 -15.47
CA ILE A 49 23.78 7.24 -15.14
C ILE A 49 23.26 5.80 -15.12
N GLY A 50 23.94 4.89 -15.81
CA GLY A 50 23.57 3.47 -15.84
C GLY A 50 22.16 3.24 -16.39
N SER A 51 21.31 2.57 -15.60
CA SER A 51 19.94 2.18 -15.98
C SER A 51 18.85 3.17 -15.57
N GLU A 52 19.23 4.40 -15.20
CA GLU A 52 18.26 5.47 -15.01
C GLU A 52 17.46 5.72 -16.30
N GLU A 53 16.15 5.88 -16.17
CA GLU A 53 15.31 6.27 -17.30
C GLU A 53 15.73 7.64 -17.85
N CYS A 54 15.97 7.66 -19.15
CA CYS A 54 16.58 8.78 -19.86
C CYS A 54 15.78 9.14 -21.12
N LYS A 55 16.24 10.16 -21.84
CA LYS A 55 15.62 10.74 -23.04
C LYS A 55 14.29 11.44 -22.75
N GLU A 56 13.61 11.88 -23.79
CA GLU A 56 12.24 12.36 -23.68
C GLU A 56 11.28 11.17 -23.63
N ARG A 57 10.40 11.17 -22.63
CA ARG A 57 9.37 10.13 -22.44
C ARG A 57 8.09 10.74 -21.87
N PRO A 58 6.93 10.10 -22.09
CA PRO A 58 5.75 10.41 -21.31
C PRO A 58 6.03 10.12 -19.83
N CYS A 59 5.69 11.05 -18.96
CA CYS A 59 5.82 10.92 -17.52
C CYS A 59 4.50 11.26 -16.84
N LEU A 60 4.06 10.40 -15.94
CA LEU A 60 2.91 10.59 -15.08
C LEU A 60 3.25 11.50 -13.92
N VAL A 61 2.46 12.54 -13.68
CA VAL A 61 2.57 13.39 -12.49
C VAL A 61 1.95 12.67 -11.30
N ILE A 62 2.77 12.38 -10.29
CA ILE A 62 2.34 11.65 -9.09
C ILE A 62 2.33 12.53 -7.83
N GLN A 63 2.98 13.70 -7.86
CA GLN A 63 2.95 14.66 -6.77
C GLN A 63 1.53 15.19 -6.53
N ASN A 64 1.20 15.46 -5.26
CA ASN A 64 -0.07 16.07 -4.86
C ASN A 64 -0.26 17.48 -5.45
N ASP A 65 -1.52 17.87 -5.69
CA ASP A 65 -1.85 19.13 -6.36
C ASP A 65 -1.41 20.37 -5.58
N ALA A 66 -1.48 20.35 -4.24
CA ALA A 66 -1.01 21.47 -3.43
C ALA A 66 0.49 21.74 -3.62
N GLY A 67 1.28 20.68 -3.70
CA GLY A 67 2.70 20.74 -4.06
C GLY A 67 2.90 21.23 -5.49
N ASN A 68 2.13 20.71 -6.45
CA ASN A 68 2.23 21.12 -7.86
C ASN A 68 1.91 22.61 -8.06
N ILE A 69 0.97 23.17 -7.29
CA ILE A 69 0.60 24.58 -7.40
C ILE A 69 1.73 25.49 -6.88
N ARG A 70 2.34 25.15 -5.74
CA ARG A 70 3.27 26.04 -5.04
C ARG A 70 4.74 25.85 -5.42
N SER A 71 5.10 24.64 -5.85
CA SER A 71 6.49 24.28 -6.13
C SER A 71 6.86 24.59 -7.59
N PRO A 72 8.09 25.09 -7.86
CA PRO A 72 8.64 25.11 -9.22
C PRO A 72 8.94 23.70 -9.77
N ASN A 73 8.93 22.69 -8.90
CA ASN A 73 9.24 21.31 -9.20
C ASN A 73 8.01 20.40 -9.07
N VAL A 74 8.06 19.27 -9.76
CA VAL A 74 7.02 18.23 -9.76
C VAL A 74 7.68 16.85 -9.65
N ILE A 75 7.03 15.93 -8.94
CA ILE A 75 7.45 14.52 -8.89
C ILE A 75 6.68 13.74 -9.94
N VAL A 76 7.41 13.04 -10.78
CA VAL A 76 6.88 12.28 -11.91
C VAL A 76 7.42 10.85 -11.92
N ALA A 77 6.70 9.95 -12.60
CA ALA A 77 7.15 8.61 -12.91
C ALA A 77 7.15 8.39 -14.44
N PRO A 78 8.25 7.88 -15.03
CA PRO A 78 8.33 7.62 -16.46
C PRO A 78 7.41 6.48 -16.89
N ILE A 79 6.94 6.57 -18.13
CA ILE A 79 6.18 5.51 -18.81
C ILE A 79 7.08 4.86 -19.84
N THR A 80 7.13 3.52 -19.83
CA THR A 80 7.98 2.71 -20.70
C THR A 80 7.20 1.57 -21.34
N HIS A 81 7.70 1.05 -22.46
CA HIS A 81 7.16 -0.17 -23.10
C HIS A 81 7.84 -1.45 -22.62
N THR A 82 8.81 -1.34 -21.70
CA THR A 82 9.45 -2.50 -21.10
C THR A 82 8.42 -3.25 -20.26
N ASN A 83 8.18 -4.51 -20.61
CA ASN A 83 7.32 -5.39 -19.83
C ASN A 83 8.07 -5.92 -18.61
N SER A 84 7.41 -5.93 -17.47
CA SER A 84 7.94 -6.45 -16.21
C SER A 84 6.78 -6.92 -15.34
N THR A 85 7.04 -7.95 -14.53
CA THR A 85 6.09 -8.49 -13.55
C THR A 85 6.28 -7.91 -12.15
N LEU A 86 7.19 -6.94 -12.00
CA LEU A 86 7.46 -6.31 -10.71
C LEU A 86 6.23 -5.52 -10.23
N PRO A 87 5.91 -5.55 -8.92
CA PRO A 87 4.73 -4.88 -8.37
C PRO A 87 4.80 -3.34 -8.45
N ILE A 88 5.98 -2.80 -8.73
CA ILE A 88 6.25 -1.36 -8.92
C ILE A 88 6.05 -0.91 -10.38
N VAL A 89 5.63 -1.80 -11.26
CA VAL A 89 5.37 -1.55 -12.67
C VAL A 89 3.87 -1.67 -12.92
N VAL A 90 3.23 -0.55 -13.27
CA VAL A 90 1.77 -0.49 -13.44
C VAL A 90 1.43 -0.44 -14.92
N PRO A 91 0.81 -1.49 -15.49
CA PRO A 91 0.37 -1.47 -16.88
C PRO A 91 -0.81 -0.52 -17.06
N LEU A 92 -0.75 0.29 -18.11
CA LEU A 92 -1.81 1.21 -18.51
C LEU A 92 -2.67 0.61 -19.62
N ALA A 93 -3.95 0.97 -19.62
CA ALA A 93 -4.80 0.69 -20.77
C ALA A 93 -4.36 1.58 -21.95
N ASN A 94 -4.51 1.07 -23.17
CA ASN A 94 -4.29 1.90 -24.36
C ASN A 94 -5.33 3.02 -24.39
N GLN A 95 -4.85 4.26 -24.45
CA GLN A 95 -5.65 5.44 -24.64
C GLN A 95 -5.51 5.91 -26.08
N TYR A 96 -6.62 6.30 -26.69
CA TYR A 96 -6.68 6.70 -28.09
C TYR A 96 -7.26 8.11 -28.20
N ASP A 97 -6.82 8.84 -29.22
CA ASP A 97 -7.41 10.12 -29.60
C ASP A 97 -8.71 9.92 -30.41
N SER A 98 -9.36 11.01 -30.80
CA SER A 98 -10.58 11.00 -31.60
C SER A 98 -10.40 10.40 -33.01
N SER A 99 -9.15 10.32 -33.48
CA SER A 99 -8.79 9.76 -34.79
C SER A 99 -8.42 8.27 -34.70
N GLY A 100 -8.46 7.69 -33.50
CA GLY A 100 -8.08 6.30 -33.25
C GLY A 100 -6.56 6.06 -33.13
N GLN A 101 -5.75 7.11 -33.05
CA GLN A 101 -4.30 6.98 -32.83
C GLN A 101 -3.99 6.80 -31.34
N ILE A 102 -2.95 6.03 -31.03
CA ILE A 102 -2.54 5.78 -29.64
C ILE A 102 -1.99 7.08 -29.04
N LEU A 103 -2.68 7.58 -28.02
CA LEU A 103 -2.28 8.74 -27.24
C LEU A 103 -1.32 8.34 -26.11
N LEU A 104 -1.63 7.22 -25.44
CA LEU A 104 -0.80 6.69 -24.36
C LEU A 104 -0.97 5.18 -24.24
N ASN A 105 0.14 4.48 -24.04
CA ASN A 105 0.20 3.06 -23.71
C ASN A 105 1.53 2.76 -22.99
N GLY A 106 1.69 1.52 -22.53
CA GLY A 106 2.88 1.07 -21.81
C GLY A 106 2.64 0.97 -20.31
N ASN A 107 3.72 1.10 -19.54
CA ASN A 107 3.75 0.81 -18.11
C ASN A 107 4.36 1.98 -17.35
N VAL A 108 3.71 2.43 -16.27
CA VAL A 108 4.29 3.40 -15.32
C VAL A 108 5.36 2.70 -14.50
N LEU A 109 6.58 3.22 -14.52
CA LEU A 109 7.73 2.65 -13.83
C LEU A 109 8.02 3.41 -12.53
N LEU A 110 7.49 2.91 -11.40
CA LEU A 110 7.61 3.60 -10.11
C LEU A 110 8.96 3.38 -9.42
N GLY A 111 9.78 2.45 -9.89
CA GLY A 111 11.18 2.35 -9.48
C GLY A 111 12.04 3.54 -9.90
N ASN A 112 11.55 4.35 -10.84
CA ASN A 112 12.27 5.48 -11.42
C ASN A 112 11.54 6.81 -11.17
N ILE A 113 10.90 6.93 -10.01
CA ILE A 113 10.30 8.20 -9.56
C ILE A 113 11.40 9.27 -9.46
N ILE A 114 11.12 10.44 -10.04
CA ILE A 114 12.08 11.55 -10.09
C ILE A 114 11.38 12.88 -9.85
N CYS A 115 12.05 13.75 -9.08
CA CYS A 115 11.66 15.15 -8.95
C CYS A 115 12.33 15.96 -10.08
N VAL A 116 11.53 16.70 -10.85
CA VAL A 116 11.98 17.50 -11.98
C VAL A 116 11.48 18.94 -11.88
N SER A 117 12.26 19.89 -12.39
CA SER A 117 11.74 21.24 -12.66
C SER A 117 10.62 21.18 -13.68
N LYS A 118 9.58 22.01 -13.50
CA LYS A 118 8.48 22.14 -14.47
C LYS A 118 8.95 22.55 -15.87
N ALA A 119 10.14 23.13 -16.01
CA ALA A 119 10.76 23.40 -17.31
C ALA A 119 11.06 22.13 -18.12
N ARG A 120 11.23 20.98 -17.45
CA ARG A 120 11.48 19.70 -18.13
C ARG A 120 10.20 19.09 -18.73
N LEU A 121 9.03 19.60 -18.37
CA LEU A 121 7.76 19.18 -18.95
C LEU A 121 7.55 19.87 -20.31
N GLY A 122 7.32 19.07 -21.34
CA GLY A 122 6.88 19.50 -22.67
C GLY A 122 5.36 19.47 -22.78
N ASP A 123 4.84 18.93 -23.88
CA ASP A 123 3.40 18.91 -24.17
C ASP A 123 2.61 18.03 -23.21
N TYR A 124 1.36 18.43 -22.95
CA TYR A 124 0.37 17.56 -22.32
C TYR A 124 0.03 16.39 -23.25
N VAL A 125 -0.04 15.18 -22.70
CA VAL A 125 -0.42 13.97 -23.43
C VAL A 125 -1.86 13.60 -23.09
N THR A 126 -2.13 13.26 -21.84
CA THR A 126 -3.45 12.79 -21.39
C THR A 126 -3.53 12.84 -19.85
N LYS A 127 -4.62 12.33 -19.28
CA LYS A 127 -4.80 12.15 -17.84
C LYS A 127 -5.30 10.73 -17.57
N LEU A 128 -4.70 10.07 -16.59
CA LEU A 128 -5.15 8.76 -16.14
C LEU A 128 -6.49 8.86 -15.40
N ASN A 129 -7.30 7.81 -15.54
CA ASN A 129 -8.55 7.73 -14.80
C ASN A 129 -8.31 7.37 -13.33
N SER A 130 -9.37 7.45 -12.51
CA SER A 130 -9.27 7.20 -11.08
C SER A 130 -8.84 5.78 -10.73
N ASP A 131 -9.21 4.78 -11.53
CA ASP A 131 -8.92 3.38 -11.23
C ASP A 131 -7.48 3.01 -11.57
N GLU A 132 -6.94 3.57 -12.66
CA GLU A 132 -5.50 3.53 -12.95
C GLU A 132 -4.69 4.22 -11.85
N MET A 133 -5.15 5.38 -11.40
CA MET A 133 -4.48 6.11 -10.31
C MET A 133 -4.47 5.35 -8.98
N LYS A 134 -5.52 4.59 -8.65
CA LYS A 134 -5.52 3.71 -7.46
C LYS A 134 -4.41 2.66 -7.53
N LYS A 135 -4.24 2.01 -8.70
CA LYS A 135 -3.15 1.03 -8.90
C LYS A 135 -1.78 1.67 -8.79
N VAL A 136 -1.64 2.90 -9.32
CA VAL A 136 -0.41 3.70 -9.15
C VAL A 136 -0.16 4.00 -7.67
N ASP A 137 -1.17 4.39 -6.89
CA ASP A 137 -1.02 4.70 -5.47
C ASP A 137 -0.57 3.48 -4.65
N GLU A 138 -1.17 2.32 -4.91
CA GLU A 138 -0.76 1.04 -4.32
C GLU A 138 0.69 0.71 -4.65
N ALA A 139 1.06 0.82 -5.92
CA ALA A 139 2.41 0.51 -6.38
C ALA A 139 3.45 1.53 -5.88
N ILE A 140 3.09 2.81 -5.66
CA ILE A 140 3.96 3.81 -5.00
C ILE A 140 4.23 3.36 -3.57
N ALA A 141 3.19 2.91 -2.86
CA ALA A 141 3.31 2.45 -1.49
C ALA A 141 4.26 1.25 -1.35
N VAL A 142 4.22 0.33 -2.32
CA VAL A 142 5.16 -0.79 -2.44
C VAL A 142 6.57 -0.29 -2.78
N SER A 143 6.71 0.59 -3.78
CA SER A 143 8.02 1.06 -4.26
C SER A 143 8.82 1.81 -3.20
N LEU A 144 8.15 2.51 -2.30
CA LEU A 144 8.79 3.30 -1.24
C LEU A 144 8.69 2.62 0.15
N ASP A 145 8.10 1.43 0.24
CA ASP A 145 7.85 0.67 1.48
C ASP A 145 7.13 1.48 2.59
N ILE A 146 6.32 2.48 2.20
CA ILE A 146 5.70 3.43 3.16
C ILE A 146 4.47 2.85 3.89
N LYS A 147 3.97 1.68 3.48
CA LYS A 147 2.82 1.02 4.12
C LYS A 147 3.23 0.03 5.22
N ARG A 148 4.50 -0.36 5.28
CA ARG A 148 5.01 -1.43 6.16
C ARG A 148 4.62 -1.27 7.62
N HIS A 149 4.72 -0.05 8.17
CA HIS A 149 4.33 0.22 9.56
C HIS A 149 2.84 -0.03 9.79
N TYR A 150 1.98 0.45 8.89
CA TYR A 150 0.53 0.29 8.99
C TYR A 150 0.09 -1.15 8.77
N ASP A 151 0.72 -1.87 7.83
CA ASP A 151 0.45 -3.30 7.62
C ASP A 151 0.83 -4.12 8.86
N THR A 152 1.94 -3.75 9.53
CA THR A 152 2.33 -4.37 10.80
C THR A 152 1.29 -4.12 11.90
N LEU A 153 0.85 -2.87 12.06
CA LEU A 153 -0.19 -2.51 13.03
C LEU A 153 -1.51 -3.21 12.73
N LYS A 154 -1.88 -3.34 11.46
CA LYS A 154 -3.09 -4.04 11.03
C LYS A 154 -3.01 -5.52 11.37
N ASN A 155 -1.90 -6.19 11.08
CA ASN A 155 -1.72 -7.60 11.44
C ASN A 155 -1.82 -7.81 12.96
N ILE A 156 -1.20 -6.93 13.76
CA ILE A 156 -1.32 -6.98 15.23
C ILE A 156 -2.77 -6.78 15.68
N LEU A 157 -3.51 -5.88 15.03
CA LEU A 157 -4.91 -5.64 15.33
C LEU A 157 -5.75 -6.89 15.02
N ASP A 158 -5.55 -7.48 13.84
CA ASP A 158 -6.28 -8.67 13.39
C ASP A 158 -6.01 -9.86 14.33
N ASP A 159 -4.75 -10.09 14.73
CA ASP A 159 -4.37 -11.13 15.70
C ASP A 159 -5.06 -10.92 17.06
N LYS A 160 -5.16 -9.68 17.52
CA LYS A 160 -5.84 -9.35 18.79
C LYS A 160 -7.34 -9.55 18.69
N LEU A 161 -7.96 -9.23 17.56
CA LEU A 161 -9.39 -9.47 17.33
C LEU A 161 -9.69 -10.98 17.35
N ASP A 162 -8.85 -11.78 16.71
CA ASP A 162 -8.94 -13.24 16.74
C ASP A 162 -8.78 -13.80 18.15
N TYR A 163 -7.84 -13.26 18.93
CA TYR A 163 -7.66 -13.64 20.33
C TYR A 163 -8.89 -13.31 21.18
N ILE A 164 -9.49 -12.13 20.98
CA ILE A 164 -10.72 -11.73 21.66
C ILE A 164 -11.88 -12.68 21.31
N ASP A 165 -12.03 -13.09 20.05
CA ASP A 165 -13.06 -14.06 19.65
C ASP A 165 -12.87 -15.42 20.36
N LYS A 166 -11.63 -15.91 20.44
CA LYS A 166 -11.29 -17.12 21.19
C LYS A 166 -11.62 -16.99 22.68
N LEU A 167 -11.30 -15.86 23.30
CA LEU A 167 -11.65 -15.60 24.71
C LEU A 167 -13.17 -15.55 24.93
N LYS A 168 -13.92 -14.89 24.04
CA LYS A 168 -15.39 -14.85 24.11
C LYS A 168 -16.02 -16.24 24.00
N LYS A 169 -15.49 -17.10 23.13
CA LYS A 169 -15.91 -18.52 23.04
C LYS A 169 -15.64 -19.25 24.35
N LYS A 170 -14.45 -19.09 24.92
CA LYS A 170 -14.09 -19.71 26.20
C LYS A 170 -14.98 -19.25 27.35
N ILE A 171 -15.29 -17.95 27.42
CA ILE A 171 -16.18 -17.39 28.45
C ILE A 171 -17.58 -18.00 28.35
N ARG A 172 -18.15 -18.08 27.13
CA ARG A 172 -19.46 -18.71 26.93
C ARG A 172 -19.51 -20.16 27.42
N ASN A 173 -18.50 -20.97 27.07
CA ASN A 173 -18.43 -22.34 27.53
C ASN A 173 -18.35 -22.43 29.07
N LEU A 174 -17.55 -21.56 29.70
CA LEU A 174 -17.44 -21.53 31.16
C LEU A 174 -18.74 -21.08 31.85
N GLU A 175 -19.50 -20.17 31.22
CA GLU A 175 -20.82 -19.74 31.71
C GLU A 175 -21.84 -20.90 31.62
N GLU A 176 -21.80 -21.69 30.54
CA GLU A 176 -22.61 -22.90 30.38
C GLU A 176 -22.25 -23.95 31.45
N ASP A 177 -20.97 -24.26 31.63
CA ASP A 177 -20.50 -25.20 32.66
C ASP A 177 -20.94 -24.74 34.06
N LYS A 178 -20.73 -23.45 34.38
CA LYS A 178 -21.16 -22.87 35.66
C LYS A 178 -22.66 -23.04 35.88
N SER A 179 -23.48 -22.79 34.85
CA SER A 179 -24.93 -22.96 34.92
C SER A 179 -25.31 -24.42 35.21
N GLN A 180 -24.63 -25.38 34.59
CA GLN A 180 -24.84 -26.81 34.87
C GLN A 180 -24.50 -27.15 36.33
N TYR A 181 -23.37 -26.69 36.85
CA TYR A 181 -23.00 -26.92 38.24
C TYR A 181 -24.00 -26.30 39.21
N VAL A 182 -24.43 -25.05 38.98
CA VAL A 182 -25.45 -24.38 39.82
C VAL A 182 -26.75 -25.17 39.84
N ASN A 183 -27.22 -25.64 38.68
CA ASN A 183 -28.40 -26.50 38.61
C ASN A 183 -28.21 -27.83 39.36
N MET A 184 -27.04 -28.46 39.26
CA MET A 184 -26.73 -29.68 40.00
C MET A 184 -26.71 -29.46 41.51
N PHE A 185 -26.10 -28.38 41.98
CA PHE A 185 -26.12 -28.00 43.40
C PHE A 185 -27.54 -27.75 43.91
N SER A 186 -28.39 -27.05 43.14
CA SER A 186 -29.79 -26.84 43.55
C SER A 186 -30.57 -28.15 43.72
N LYS A 187 -30.38 -29.12 42.80
CA LYS A 187 -30.99 -30.46 42.93
C LYS A 187 -30.48 -31.21 44.15
N PHE A 188 -29.19 -31.06 44.47
CA PHE A 188 -28.61 -31.67 45.66
C PHE A 188 -29.18 -31.05 46.95
N ASP A 189 -29.33 -29.73 47.01
CA ASP A 189 -29.98 -29.03 48.13
C ASP A 189 -31.43 -29.49 48.33
N ASP A 190 -32.17 -29.70 47.24
CA ASP A 190 -33.54 -30.22 47.29
C ASP A 190 -33.59 -31.65 47.83
N LEU A 191 -32.70 -32.53 47.37
CA LEU A 191 -32.53 -33.90 47.89
C LEU A 191 -32.15 -33.92 49.36
N GLN A 192 -31.27 -33.01 49.79
CA GLN A 192 -30.85 -32.87 51.18
C GLN A 192 -32.04 -32.54 52.09
N LYS A 193 -32.92 -31.64 51.65
CA LYS A 193 -34.17 -31.31 52.37
C LYS A 193 -35.16 -32.47 52.39
N GLU A 194 -35.31 -33.19 51.28
CA GLU A 194 -36.26 -34.31 51.18
C GLU A 194 -35.85 -35.51 52.04
N LEU A 195 -34.56 -35.83 52.08
CA LEU A 195 -34.02 -36.98 52.80
C LEU A 195 -33.56 -36.64 54.24
N GLY A 196 -33.42 -35.35 54.57
CA GLY A 196 -33.17 -34.88 55.93
C GLY A 196 -31.77 -35.16 56.47
N PHE A 197 -30.74 -35.12 55.63
CA PHE A 197 -29.34 -35.31 56.06
C PHE A 197 -28.58 -33.98 56.15
N GLU A 198 -27.69 -33.83 57.12
CA GLU A 198 -26.83 -32.65 57.30
C GLU A 198 -25.42 -32.93 56.77
N GLY A 199 -25.28 -32.90 55.44
CA GLY A 199 -23.98 -33.02 54.76
C GLY A 199 -23.60 -34.45 54.34
N PHE A 200 -22.46 -34.56 53.67
CA PHE A 200 -22.04 -35.81 53.01
C PHE A 200 -21.76 -36.95 54.00
N ASP A 201 -21.16 -36.66 55.14
CA ASP A 201 -20.81 -37.68 56.13
C ASP A 201 -22.07 -38.30 56.77
N ASP A 202 -23.05 -37.46 57.12
CA ASP A 202 -24.36 -37.91 57.63
C ASP A 202 -25.14 -38.72 56.57
N MET A 203 -25.15 -38.25 55.32
CA MET A 203 -25.75 -39.01 54.21
C MET A 203 -25.11 -40.42 54.08
N ILE A 204 -23.78 -40.50 54.15
CA ILE A 204 -23.05 -41.78 54.03
C ILE A 204 -23.35 -42.68 55.25
N GLU A 205 -23.43 -42.13 56.46
CA GLU A 205 -23.83 -42.90 57.65
C GLU A 205 -25.26 -43.44 57.53
N GLN A 206 -26.22 -42.62 57.11
CA GLN A 206 -27.61 -43.03 56.93
C GLN A 206 -27.75 -44.14 55.88
N ILE A 207 -27.03 -44.03 54.76
CA ILE A 207 -26.99 -45.10 53.73
C ILE A 207 -26.36 -46.37 54.31
N LYS A 208 -25.23 -46.27 55.01
CA LYS A 208 -24.58 -47.44 55.64
C LYS A 208 -25.46 -48.10 56.69
N LEU A 209 -26.21 -47.34 57.49
CA LEU A 209 -27.18 -47.84 58.47
C LEU A 209 -28.35 -48.57 57.78
N ARG A 210 -28.82 -48.06 56.64
CA ARG A 210 -29.97 -48.62 55.92
C ARG A 210 -29.66 -49.86 55.09
N PHE A 211 -28.39 -50.05 54.68
CA PHE A 211 -27.94 -51.18 53.86
C PHE A 211 -27.01 -52.17 54.59
N LYS A 212 -26.72 -51.98 55.89
CA LYS A 212 -26.10 -53.01 56.73
C LYS A 212 -27.10 -54.18 56.92
N LYS A 213 -26.86 -55.27 56.19
CA LYS A 213 -27.23 -56.64 56.60
C LYS A 213 -26.09 -57.22 57.42
#